data_AF-A0A954RS00-F1
#
_entry.id   AF-A0A954RS00-F1
#
_cell.length_a   1.000
_cell.length_b   1.000
_cell.length_c   1.000
_cell.angle_alpha   90.00
_cell.angle_beta   90.00
_cell.angle_gamma   90.00
#
_symmetry.space_group_name_H-M   'P 1'
#
loop_
_entity.id
_entity.type
_entity.pdbx_description
1 polymer ?
#
loop_
_entity_poly.entity_id
_entity_poly.type
_entity_poly.pdbx_seq_one_letter_code
_entity_poly.pdbx_strand_id
1 'polypeptide(L)' 'MSNRWNISEWLEQEIRVRDVACVYCGVAFTTPPVNRKSAASWEHIINDAKFITRENIALCRVGCNASNG' A
#
# COMPACT_ATOMS: atom_id res chain seq x y z
N MET A 1 0.23 -0.55 -17.77
CA MET A 1 0.68 -1.96 -17.56
C MET A 1 0.52 -2.35 -16.09
N SER A 2 0.42 -3.64 -15.74
CA SER A 2 0.36 -4.05 -14.34
C SER A 2 1.72 -3.93 -13.65
N ASN A 3 1.74 -3.54 -12.38
CA ASN A 3 2.98 -3.49 -11.59
C ASN A 3 3.39 -4.90 -11.07
N ARG A 4 4.47 -4.97 -10.27
CA ARG A 4 4.97 -6.24 -9.70
C ARG A 4 3.99 -6.99 -8.78
N TRP A 5 2.90 -6.33 -8.38
CA TRP A 5 1.82 -6.87 -7.54
C TRP A 5 0.59 -7.26 -8.36
N ASN A 6 0.70 -7.28 -9.69
CA ASN A 6 -0.40 -7.53 -10.63
C ASN A 6 -1.56 -6.51 -10.51
N ILE A 7 -1.30 -5.34 -9.93
CA ILE A 7 -2.25 -4.23 -9.84
C ILE A 7 -2.23 -3.50 -11.18
N SER A 8 -3.41 -3.33 -11.80
CA SER A 8 -3.55 -2.55 -13.03
C SER A 8 -3.20 -1.08 -12.80
N GLU A 9 -2.77 -0.39 -13.86
CA GLU A 9 -2.35 1.01 -13.78
C GLU A 9 -3.43 1.95 -13.24
N TRP A 10 -4.69 1.80 -13.69
CA TRP A 10 -5.81 2.61 -13.21
C TRP A 10 -6.05 2.41 -11.72
N LEU A 11 -5.92 1.17 -11.24
CA LEU A 11 -6.15 0.81 -9.85
C LEU A 11 -5.02 1.32 -8.96
N GLU A 12 -3.77 1.22 -9.43
CA GLU A 12 -2.62 1.79 -8.75
C GLU A 12 -2.77 3.32 -8.60
N GLN A 13 -3.17 4.02 -9.66
CA GLN A 13 -3.40 5.46 -9.60
C GLN A 13 -4.51 5.81 -8.61
N GLU A 14 -5.64 5.10 -8.66
CA GLU A 14 -6.75 5.32 -7.75
C GLU A 14 -6.33 5.12 -6.28
N ILE A 15 -5.61 4.04 -5.98
CA ILE A 15 -5.18 3.75 -4.61
C ILE A 15 -4.15 4.78 -4.12
N ARG A 16 -3.25 5.27 -4.98
CA ARG A 16 -2.29 6.33 -4.61
C ARG A 16 -2.97 7.66 -4.29
N VAL A 17 -4.09 7.96 -4.94
CA VAL A 17 -4.90 9.15 -4.64
C VAL A 17 -5.72 8.95 -3.38
N ARG A 18 -6.31 7.76 -3.19
CA ARG A 18 -7.12 7.40 -2.04
C ARG A 18 -6.31 7.34 -0.74
N ASP A 19 -5.17 6.66 -0.78
CA ASP A 19 -4.38 6.31 0.39
C ASP A 19 -3.24 7.31 0.59
N VAL A 20 -3.55 8.41 1.26
CA VAL A 20 -2.56 9.43 1.66
C VAL A 20 -1.92 9.13 3.03
N ALA A 21 -2.42 8.12 3.73
CA ALA A 21 -1.94 7.66 5.02
C ALA A 21 -2.05 6.15 5.16
N CYS A 22 -1.28 5.57 6.10
CA CYS A 22 -1.26 4.13 6.33
C CYS A 22 -2.63 3.59 6.74
N VAL A 23 -3.11 2.55 6.05
CA VAL A 23 -4.39 1.90 6.34
C VAL A 23 -4.51 1.36 7.79
N TYR A 24 -3.39 0.95 8.41
CA TYR A 24 -3.44 0.37 9.75
C TYR A 24 -3.30 1.38 10.89
N CYS A 25 -2.51 2.45 10.73
CA CYS A 25 -2.20 3.36 11.83
C CYS A 25 -2.40 4.85 11.51
N GLY A 26 -2.91 5.20 10.32
CA GLY A 26 -3.31 6.56 9.96
C GLY A 26 -2.18 7.59 9.82
N VAL A 27 -0.93 7.25 10.12
CA VAL A 27 0.18 8.19 9.92
C VAL A 27 0.51 8.34 8.43
N ALA A 28 0.67 9.61 8.02
CA ALA A 28 0.95 10.02 6.65
C ALA A 28 2.24 9.42 6.10
N PHE A 29 2.28 9.20 4.79
CA PHE A 29 3.46 8.68 4.11
C PHE A 29 4.55 9.74 3.96
N THR A 30 5.80 9.29 4.04
CA THR A 30 6.97 10.09 3.68
C THR A 30 7.69 9.47 2.49
N THR A 31 8.62 10.22 1.90
CA THR A 31 9.54 9.63 0.92
C THR A 31 10.60 8.78 1.62
N PRO A 32 11.16 7.74 0.94
CA PRO A 32 12.18 6.88 1.53
C PRO A 32 13.42 7.60 2.09
N PRO A 33 13.93 8.70 1.49
CA PRO A 33 15.06 9.45 2.05
C PRO A 33 14.76 10.13 3.39
N VAL A 34 13.49 10.48 3.64
CA VAL A 34 13.06 11.08 4.92
C VAL A 34 13.03 10.03 6.01
N ASN A 35 12.31 8.93 5.75
CA ASN A 35 12.25 7.79 6.66
C ASN A 35 11.66 6.58 5.91
N ARG A 36 12.47 5.53 5.78
CA ARG A 36 12.06 4.30 5.11
C ARG A 36 10.87 3.60 5.78
N LYS A 37 10.78 3.62 7.11
CA LYS A 37 9.69 2.96 7.85
C LYS A 37 8.35 3.65 7.62
N SER A 38 8.36 4.93 7.28
CA SER A 38 7.16 5.70 6.93
C SER A 38 6.92 5.84 5.43
N ALA A 39 7.74 5.21 4.59
CA ALA A 39 7.45 5.11 3.17
C ALA A 39 6.25 4.17 2.92
N ALA A 40 5.49 4.47 1.87
CA ALA A 40 4.38 3.63 1.44
C ALA A 40 4.88 2.31 0.83
N SER A 41 4.16 1.22 1.11
CA SER A 41 4.26 -0.10 0.51
C SER A 41 2.87 -0.63 0.20
N TRP A 42 2.77 -1.54 -0.77
CA TRP A 42 1.53 -2.22 -1.09
C TRP A 42 1.21 -3.28 -0.04
N GLU A 43 -0.09 -3.43 0.24
CA GLU A 43 -0.61 -4.38 1.21
C GLU A 43 -1.92 -4.99 0.71
N HIS A 44 -2.13 -6.28 0.99
CA HIS A 44 -3.42 -6.94 0.84
C HIS A 44 -4.08 -7.04 2.23
N ILE A 45 -5.27 -6.43 2.40
CA ILE A 45 -5.99 -6.46 3.69
C ILE A 45 -6.39 -7.90 4.05
N ILE A 46 -6.91 -8.64 3.08
CA ILE A 46 -7.06 -10.09 3.13
C ILE A 46 -5.82 -10.66 2.45
N ASN A 47 -5.06 -11.49 3.17
CA ASN A 47 -3.80 -12.09 2.72
C ASN A 47 -4.00 -13.18 1.65
N ASP A 48 -4.61 -12.80 0.53
CA ASP A 48 -4.76 -13.58 -0.69
C ASP A 48 -4.28 -12.74 -1.87
N ALA A 49 -3.12 -13.10 -2.42
CA ALA A 49 -2.48 -12.39 -3.53
C ALA A 49 -3.27 -12.43 -4.85
N LYS A 50 -4.32 -13.25 -4.95
CA LYS A 50 -5.23 -13.27 -6.11
C LYS A 50 -6.36 -12.26 -5.97
N PHE A 51 -6.63 -11.78 -4.77
CA PHE A 51 -7.73 -10.87 -4.52
C PHE A 51 -7.30 -9.41 -4.77
N ILE A 52 -7.08 -9.09 -6.04
CA ILE A 52 -6.68 -7.76 -6.50
C ILE A 52 -7.94 -6.94 -6.80
N THR A 53 -8.46 -6.28 -5.77
CA THR A 53 -9.59 -5.36 -5.87
C THR A 53 -9.25 -4.03 -5.25
N ARG A 54 -10.03 -3.00 -5.56
CA ARG A 54 -9.91 -1.68 -4.94
C ARG A 54 -10.01 -1.77 -3.43
N GLU A 55 -10.92 -2.57 -2.91
CA GLU A 55 -11.18 -2.67 -1.47
C GLU A 55 -10.09 -3.45 -0.73
N ASN A 56 -9.44 -4.42 -1.40
CA ASN A 56 -8.45 -5.28 -0.75
C ASN A 56 -7.02 -4.76 -0.84
N ILE A 57 -6.70 -3.99 -1.89
CA ILE A 57 -5.37 -3.41 -2.06
C ILE A 57 -5.34 -2.03 -1.38
N ALA A 58 -4.35 -1.83 -0.53
CA ALA A 58 -4.14 -0.57 0.18
C ALA A 58 -2.65 -0.20 0.25
N LEU A 59 -2.38 1.06 0.57
CA LEU A 59 -1.05 1.49 1.00
C LEU A 59 -0.91 1.38 2.53
N CYS A 60 0.19 0.77 2.92
CA CYS A 60 0.63 0.62 4.30
C CYS A 60 2.03 1.22 4.44
N ARG A 61 2.41 1.65 5.64
CA ARG A 61 3.80 2.05 5.88
C ARG A 61 4.67 0.81 6.03
N VAL A 62 5.88 0.83 5.46
CA VAL A 62 6.84 -0.30 5.53
C VAL A 62 7.00 -0.83 6.96
N GLY A 63 7.03 0.05 7.97
CA GLY A 63 7.13 -0.35 9.37
C GLY A 63 5.92 -1.15 9.89
N CYS A 64 4.71 -0.78 9.48
CA CYS A 64 3.49 -1.51 9.84
C CYS A 64 3.41 -2.84 9.08
N ASN A 65 3.74 -2.84 7.79
CA ASN A 65 3.78 -4.08 7.01
C ASN A 65 4.74 -5.11 7.60
N ALA A 66 5.92 -4.67 8.03
CA ALA A 66 6.89 -5.54 8.69
C ALA A 66 6.44 -6.06 10.08
N SER A 67 5.42 -5.44 10.68
CA SER A 67 4.88 -5.85 12.00
C SER A 67 3.65 -6.74 11.89
N ASN A 68 2.94 -6.69 10.76
CA ASN A 68 1.72 -7.47 10.48
C ASN A 68 1.98 -8.70 9.61
N GLY A 69 3.11 -8.75 8.90
CA GLY A 69 3.51 -9.84 8.01
C GLY A 69 4.22 -10.99 8.71
#